data_AF-A0A2N5K4Y7-F1
#
_entry.id   AF-A0A2N5K4Y7-F1
#
_cell.length_a   1.000
_cell.length_b   1.000
_cell.length_c   1.000
_cell.angle_alpha   90.00
_cell.angle_beta   90.00
_cell.angle_gamma   90.00
#
_symmetry.space_group_name_H-M   'P 1'
#
loop_
_entity.id
_entity.type
_entity.pdbx_description
1 polymer ?
#
loop_
_entity_poly.entity_id
_entity_poly.type
_entity_poly.pdbx_seq_one_letter_code
_entity_poly.pdbx_strand_id
1 'polypeptide(L)'
;MIKSNIGAVLFGLLEGLLLLRLVALLFAGRPDNPWLALVLALTAPLTVPFRVLDQWAGQPRFGARLELATLAAMLLLGLGAAGWLWYRQRRAVTQQDAGG
;
A
#
# COMPACT_ATOMS: atom_id res chain seq x y z
N MET A 1 4.58 -15.66 -25.36
CA MET A 1 3.77 -14.43 -25.25
C MET A 1 3.52 -14.16 -23.76
N ILE A 2 4.28 -13.24 -23.15
CA ILE A 2 4.18 -12.97 -21.71
C ILE A 2 2.90 -12.15 -21.48
N LYS A 3 1.87 -12.73 -20.84
CA LYS A 3 0.70 -11.97 -20.39
C LYS A 3 1.14 -11.03 -19.25
N SER A 4 1.33 -9.75 -19.55
CA SER A 4 1.71 -8.76 -18.54
C SER A 4 0.57 -8.57 -17.53
N ASN A 5 0.79 -8.97 -16.27
CA ASN A 5 -0.15 -8.79 -15.17
C ASN A 5 -0.01 -7.36 -14.60
N ILE A 6 -0.44 -6.37 -15.38
CA ILE A 6 -0.29 -4.94 -15.04
C ILE A 6 -0.86 -4.62 -13.64
N GLY A 7 -1.96 -5.26 -13.25
CA GLY A 7 -2.58 -5.06 -11.94
C GLY A 7 -1.69 -5.51 -10.78
N ALA A 8 -1.00 -6.65 -10.90
CA ALA A 8 -0.09 -7.13 -9.86
C ALA A 8 1.12 -6.19 -9.72
N VAL A 9 1.62 -5.65 -10.85
CA VAL A 9 2.70 -4.67 -10.85
C VAL A 9 2.25 -3.38 -10.15
N LEU A 10 1.04 -2.89 -10.42
CA LEU A 10 0.50 -1.71 -9.76
C LEU A 10 0.35 -1.91 -8.25
N PHE A 11 -0.22 -3.03 -7.80
CA PHE A 11 -0.32 -3.34 -6.37
C PHE A 11 1.06 -3.38 -5.71
N GLY A 12 2.04 -4.06 -6.31
CA GLY A 12 3.39 -4.12 -5.78
C GLY A 12 4.09 -2.75 -5.73
N LEU A 13 3.87 -1.90 -6.74
CA LEU A 13 4.43 -0.55 -6.77
C LEU A 13 3.84 0.35 -5.68
N LEU A 14 2.51 0.30 -5.47
CA LEU A 14 1.86 1.04 -4.39
C LEU A 14 2.33 0.56 -3.01
N GLU A 15 2.43 -0.75 -2.81
CA GLU A 15 2.93 -1.33 -1.56
C GLU A 15 4.39 -0.92 -1.30
N GLY A 16 5.24 -0.94 -2.33
CA GLY A 16 6.63 -0.50 -2.23
C GLY A 16 6.75 0.98 -1.88
N LEU A 17 5.89 1.85 -2.41
CA LEU A 17 5.84 3.26 -2.05
C LEU A 17 5.41 3.47 -0.60
N LEU A 18 4.42 2.71 -0.11
CA LEU A 18 3.99 2.76 1.28
C LEU A 18 5.08 2.25 2.23
N LEU A 19 5.79 1.18 1.85
CA LEU A 19 6.93 0.67 2.62
C LEU A 19 8.07 1.71 2.69
N LEU A 20 8.38 2.35 1.56
CA LEU A 20 9.38 3.43 1.52
C LEU A 20 9.00 4.58 2.44
N ARG A 21 7.72 5.00 2.43
CA ARG A 21 7.19 5.98 3.38
C ARG A 21 7.37 5.53 4.83
N LEU A 22 6.99 4.30 5.14
CA LEU A 22 7.07 3.75 6.50
C LEU A 22 8.51 3.77 7.01
N VAL A 23 9.45 3.26 6.22
CA VAL A 23 10.88 3.24 6.54
C VAL A 23 11.40 4.65 6.73
N ALA A 24 11.09 5.56 5.80
CA ALA A 24 11.54 6.95 5.90
C ALA A 24 11.05 7.62 7.18
N LEU A 25 9.79 7.43 7.58
CA LEU A 25 9.24 8.02 8.81
C LEU A 25 9.76 7.35 10.08
N LEU A 26 10.03 6.04 10.05
CA LEU A 26 10.66 5.33 11.17
C LEU A 26 12.07 5.86 11.47
N PHE A 27 12.81 6.25 10.44
CA PHE A 27 14.17 6.80 10.58
C PHE A 27 14.22 8.33 10.61
N ALA A 28 13.10 9.00 10.87
CA ALA A 28 13.03 10.47 10.93
C ALA A 28 13.55 11.16 9.65
N GLY A 29 13.24 10.59 8.48
CA GLY A 29 13.60 11.12 7.18
C GLY A 29 13.17 12.58 7.02
N ARG A 30 14.10 13.42 6.55
CA ARG A 30 13.87 14.86 6.44
C ARG A 30 12.89 15.19 5.30
N PRO A 31 11.79 15.91 5.57
CA PRO A 31 10.80 16.28 4.54
C PRO A 31 11.36 17.27 3.51
N ASP A 32 12.45 17.96 3.85
CA ASP A 32 13.23 18.84 2.97
C ASP A 32 13.97 18.09 1.84
N ASN A 33 14.02 16.74 1.90
CA ASN A 33 14.45 15.94 0.77
C ASN A 33 13.32 15.87 -0.29
N PRO A 34 13.54 16.38 -1.52
CA PRO A 34 12.51 16.44 -2.55
C PRO A 34 11.95 15.05 -2.94
N TRP A 35 12.78 14.01 -2.87
CA TRP A 35 12.35 12.65 -3.18
C TRP A 35 11.42 12.09 -2.11
N LEU A 36 11.71 12.36 -0.84
CA LEU A 36 10.83 11.94 0.25
C LEU A 36 9.52 12.73 0.21
N ALA A 37 9.57 14.03 -0.06
CA ALA A 37 8.37 14.85 -0.24
C ALA A 37 7.46 14.31 -1.35
N LEU A 38 8.04 13.89 -2.48
CA LEU A 38 7.29 13.26 -3.57
C LEU A 38 6.63 11.94 -3.14
N VAL A 39 7.36 11.06 -2.46
CA VAL A 39 6.81 9.78 -1.95
C VAL A 39 5.67 10.03 -0.97
N LEU A 40 5.83 10.98 -0.04
CA LEU A 40 4.81 11.36 0.92
C LEU A 40 3.56 11.92 0.24
N ALA A 41 3.72 12.71 -0.83
CA ALA A 41 2.62 13.24 -1.62
C ALA A 41 1.87 12.15 -2.40
N LEU A 42 2.59 11.25 -3.08
CA LEU A 42 1.99 10.16 -3.86
C LEU A 42 1.21 9.17 -2.99
N THR A 43 1.68 8.94 -1.76
CA THR A 43 1.07 8.01 -0.82
C THR A 43 0.02 8.66 0.09
N ALA A 44 -0.05 10.00 0.15
CA ALA A 44 -0.98 10.71 1.02
C ALA A 44 -2.45 10.28 0.83
N PRO A 45 -3.01 10.18 -0.39
CA PRO A 45 -4.40 9.77 -0.60
C PRO A 45 -4.73 8.40 -0.01
N LEU A 46 -3.77 7.47 0.02
CA LEU A 46 -3.94 6.14 0.59
C LEU A 46 -3.94 6.16 2.13
N THR A 47 -3.15 7.04 2.72
CA THR A 47 -3.00 7.14 4.18
C THR A 47 -4.00 8.07 4.86
N VAL A 48 -4.52 9.09 4.16
CA VAL A 48 -5.44 10.11 4.72
C VAL A 48 -6.65 9.51 5.46
N PRO A 49 -7.35 8.49 4.91
CA PRO A 49 -8.48 7.87 5.59
C PRO A 49 -8.14 7.27 6.95
N PHE A 50 -6.88 6.88 7.17
CA PHE A 50 -6.43 6.19 8.37
C PHE A 50 -5.69 7.10 9.37
N ARG A 51 -5.54 8.40 9.09
CA ARG A 51 -4.83 9.35 9.98
C ARG A 51 -5.41 9.44 11.38
N VAL A 52 -6.70 9.09 11.55
CA VAL A 52 -7.33 9.00 12.87
C VAL A 52 -6.62 8.00 13.78
N LEU A 53 -6.01 6.94 13.23
CA LEU A 53 -5.25 5.94 14.01
C LEU A 53 -4.00 6.57 14.63
N ASP A 54 -3.28 7.39 13.87
CA ASP A 54 -2.09 8.10 14.37
C ASP A 54 -2.45 9.09 15.47
N GLN A 55 -3.58 9.79 15.31
CA GLN A 55 -4.08 10.74 16.30
C GLN A 55 -4.48 10.04 17.60
N TRP A 56 -5.19 8.92 17.48
CA TRP A 56 -5.63 8.12 18.63
C TRP A 56 -4.46 7.51 19.42
N ALA A 57 -3.41 7.06 18.72
CA ALA A 57 -2.20 6.53 19.33
C ALA A 57 -1.23 7.62 19.84
N GLY A 58 -1.54 8.90 19.66
CA GLY A 58 -0.68 10.01 20.09
C GLY A 58 0.66 10.07 19.37
N GLN A 59 0.74 9.61 18.12
CA GLN A 59 1.99 9.62 17.34
C GLN A 59 2.53 11.04 17.17
N PRO A 60 3.85 11.27 17.32
CA PRO A 60 4.43 12.59 17.16
C PRO A 60 4.30 13.09 15.72
N ARG A 61 4.14 14.41 15.57
CA ARG A 61 4.05 15.05 14.24
C ARG A 61 5.40 15.08 13.51
N PHE A 62 6.50 15.08 14.27
CA PHE A 62 7.87 15.22 13.79
C PHE A 62 8.77 14.15 14.41
N GLY A 63 9.88 13.83 13.72
CA GLY A 63 10.85 12.83 14.18
C GLY A 63 10.49 11.40 13.76
N ALA A 64 11.16 10.44 14.39
CA ALA A 64 10.95 9.02 14.15
C ALA A 64 9.57 8.60 14.65
N ARG A 65 8.74 8.04 13.76
CA ARG A 65 7.40 7.60 14.12
C ARG A 65 6.96 6.38 13.35
N LEU A 66 6.14 5.56 14.01
CA LEU A 66 5.45 4.46 13.35
C LEU A 66 4.07 4.97 12.91
N GLU A 67 3.95 5.36 11.64
CA GLU A 67 2.69 5.85 11.09
C GLU A 67 1.71 4.68 10.89
N LEU A 68 0.79 4.53 11.84
CA LEU A 68 -0.25 3.52 11.85
C LEU A 68 -1.17 3.64 10.64
N ALA A 69 -1.38 4.87 10.14
CA ALA A 69 -2.12 5.07 8.90
C ALA A 69 -1.45 4.38 7.69
N THR A 70 -0.12 4.40 7.63
CA THR A 70 0.64 3.72 6.57
C THR A 70 0.56 2.21 6.72
N LEU A 71 0.66 1.69 7.95
CA LEU A 71 0.47 0.25 8.21
C LEU A 71 -0.95 -0.22 7.82
N ALA A 72 -1.97 0.55 8.17
CA ALA A 72 -3.35 0.23 7.82
C ALA A 72 -3.57 0.24 6.30
N ALA A 73 -3.00 1.22 5.60
CA ALA A 73 -3.05 1.29 4.14
C ALA A 73 -2.37 0.08 3.48
N MET A 74 -1.17 -0.29 3.94
CA MET A 74 -0.44 -1.48 3.48
C MET A 74 -1.25 -2.76 3.70
N LEU A 75 -1.80 -2.93 4.90
CA LEU A 75 -2.60 -4.12 5.23
C LEU A 75 -3.82 -4.25 4.31
N LEU A 76 -4.56 -3.16 4.10
CA LEU A 76 -5.74 -3.17 3.23
C LEU A 76 -5.38 -3.39 1.76
N LEU A 77 -4.28 -2.82 1.30
CA LEU A 77 -3.80 -3.00 -0.07
C LEU A 77 -3.35 -4.46 -0.30
N GLY A 78 -2.62 -5.03 0.65
CA GLY A 78 -2.22 -6.45 0.63
C GLY A 78 -3.40 -7.41 0.67
N LEU A 79 -4.37 -7.18 1.57
CA LEU A 79 -5.60 -7.97 1.65
C LEU A 79 -6.45 -7.84 0.37
N GLY A 80 -6.56 -6.63 -0.17
CA GLY A 80 -7.25 -6.37 -1.44
C GLY A 80 -6.60 -7.10 -2.62
N ALA A 81 -5.27 -7.07 -2.70
CA ALA A 81 -4.52 -7.78 -3.73
C ALA A 81 -4.68 -9.31 -3.62
N ALA A 82 -4.61 -9.85 -2.40
CA ALA A 82 -4.82 -11.28 -2.13
C ALA A 82 -6.25 -11.72 -2.49
N GLY A 83 -7.26 -10.94 -2.06
CA GLY A 83 -8.66 -11.20 -2.39
C GLY A 83 -8.93 -11.14 -3.89
N TRP A 84 -8.34 -10.17 -4.59
CA TRP A 84 -8.42 -10.07 -6.05
C TRP A 84 -7.79 -11.27 -6.77
N LEU A 85 -6.60 -11.69 -6.33
CA LEU A 85 -5.94 -12.88 -6.88
C LEU A 85 -6.78 -14.13 -6.68
N TRP A 86 -7.32 -14.32 -5.48
CA TRP A 86 -8.19 -15.45 -5.16
C TRP A 86 -9.46 -15.46 -6.01
N TYR A 87 -10.10 -14.30 -6.17
CA TYR A 87 -11.28 -14.15 -7.02
C TYR A 87 -11.00 -14.50 -8.50
N ARG A 88 -9.85 -14.06 -9.03
CA ARG A 88 -9.43 -14.40 -10.40
C ARG A 88 -9.22 -15.90 -10.57
N GLN A 89 -8.61 -16.57 -9.58
CA GLN A 89 -8.41 -18.02 -9.63
C GLN A 89 -9.74 -18.77 -9.67
N ARG A 90 -10.72 -18.39 -8.85
CA ARG A 90 -12.04 -19.04 -8.84
C ARG A 90 -12.76 -18.94 -10.18
N ARG A 91 -12.73 -17.76 -10.82
CA ARG A 91 -13.37 -17.59 -12.13
C ARG A 91 -12.73 -18.43 -13.24
N ALA A 92 -11.43 -18.68 -13.18
CA ALA A 92 -10.74 -19.50 -14.17
C ALA A 92 -11.17 -20.97 -14.10
N VAL A 93 -11.39 -21.50 -12.88
CA VAL A 93 -11.84 -22.90 -12.67
C VAL A 93 -13.26 -23.09 -13.21
N THR A 94 -14.20 -22.21 -12.88
CA THR A 94 -15.61 -22.35 -13.31
C THR A 94 -15.80 -22.29 -14.84
N GLN A 95 -14.94 -21.55 -15.56
CA GLN A 95 -15.00 -21.52 -17.03
C GLN A 95 -14.53 -22.81 -17.69
N GLN A 96 -13.66 -23.56 -17.02
CA GLN A 96 -13.18 -24.86 -17.51
C GLN A 96 -14.26 -25.93 -17.33
N ASP A 97 -15.04 -25.87 -16.24
CA ASP A 97 -16.14 -26.79 -15.98
C ASP A 97 -17.38 -26.53 -16.85
N ALA A 98 -17.60 -25.28 -17.30
CA ALA A 98 -18.73 -24.91 -18.13
C ALA A 98 -18.50 -25.11 -19.65
N GLY A 99 -17.28 -25.44 -20.05
CA GLY A 99 -16.86 -25.57 -21.46
C GLY A 99 -16.43 -26.98 -21.89
N GLY A 100 -16.54 -27.98 -21.01
CA GLY A 100 -16.31 -29.40 -21.31
C GLY A 100 -17.61 -30.20 -21.26
#